data_AF-A0A3D9ZM78-F1
#
_entry.id   AF-A0A3D9ZM78-F1
#
_cell.length_a   1.000
_cell.length_b   1.000
_cell.length_c   1.000
_cell.angle_alpha   90.00
_cell.angle_beta   90.00
_cell.angle_gamma   90.00
#
_symmetry.space_group_name_H-M   'P 1'
#
loop_
_entity.id
_entity.type
_entity.pdbx_description
1 polymer ?
#
loop_
_entity_poly.entity_id
_entity_poly.type
_entity_poly.pdbx_seq_one_letter_code
_entity_poly.pdbx_strand_id
1 'polypeptide(L)'
;MGFSLKLAPGVRIRASSRGVRTSIGPRAARVHIGGGRTGISTGVGPVGFYTSLGAGRGRSGSRGGNSGQAAYQRQVAAQQRYAAQADRAAMAQQLTDAFLRILNLHRVDFPSVRRPIAPEPPAPDRAAIYQHYEKQALAGIGMLKRADRAAAKAQAATWADAEAARQWAELKGRQAQWQRSLDQQWQWLVGNDPDTVLRTLAEAFEDNEAPAAAVGVVAGEVSLVVLVPPAAHAIPEQMPGRTAAGNLSLKKITQADKADFYKAFVCGQVLVTVREAFAVAPGLTAARVVVLRDEGRDPYGRPNVSCLAAVSITRRALEGVRWHDADAIDILNAAAHEKLMAQKGRSKELSPVDLSDEPDIAALVKAVDLEELTAG
;
A
#
# COMPACT_ATOMS: atom_id res chain seq x y z
N MET A 1 36.22 2.88 -10.05
CA MET A 1 35.52 3.82 -9.16
C MET A 1 34.03 3.53 -9.24
N GLY A 2 33.39 3.10 -8.14
CA GLY A 2 31.97 2.72 -8.14
C GLY A 2 31.28 3.36 -6.95
N PHE A 3 30.17 4.03 -7.22
CA PHE A 3 29.37 4.76 -6.24
C PHE A 3 28.18 3.90 -5.78
N SER A 4 27.81 4.02 -4.51
CA SER A 4 26.66 3.32 -3.91
C SER A 4 25.73 4.33 -3.26
N LEU A 5 24.47 4.34 -3.67
CA LEU A 5 23.41 5.13 -3.06
C LEU A 5 22.45 4.19 -2.31
N LYS A 6 22.11 4.56 -1.08
CA LYS A 6 21.08 3.88 -0.27
C LYS A 6 19.78 4.68 -0.46
N LEU A 7 18.74 4.04 -0.97
CA LEU A 7 17.45 4.70 -1.27
C LEU A 7 16.40 4.47 -0.16
N ALA A 8 16.39 3.29 0.46
CA ALA A 8 15.48 2.93 1.56
C ALA A 8 16.02 1.74 2.37
N PRO A 9 15.47 1.39 3.56
CA PRO A 9 15.80 0.15 4.25
C PRO A 9 15.55 -1.07 3.34
N GLY A 10 16.59 -1.85 3.04
CA GLY A 10 16.47 -3.06 2.21
C GLY A 10 16.65 -2.87 0.69
N VAL A 11 16.91 -1.65 0.21
CA VAL A 11 17.16 -1.37 -1.22
C VAL A 11 18.51 -0.68 -1.42
N ARG A 12 19.37 -1.27 -2.27
CA ARG A 12 20.67 -0.68 -2.64
C ARG A 12 20.91 -0.82 -4.14
N ILE A 13 21.42 0.24 -4.75
CA ILE A 13 21.89 0.25 -6.14
C ILE A 13 23.41 0.43 -6.14
N ARG A 14 24.11 -0.44 -6.87
CA ARG A 14 25.55 -0.31 -7.08
C ARG A 14 25.85 -0.22 -8.57
N ALA A 15 26.43 0.90 -8.98
CA ALA A 15 26.91 1.09 -10.34
C ALA A 15 28.43 0.89 -10.38
N SER A 16 28.90 0.04 -11.30
CA SER A 16 30.32 -0.11 -11.61
C SER A 16 30.48 -0.24 -13.13
N SER A 17 31.70 -0.05 -13.65
CA SER A 17 32.01 -0.18 -15.07
C SER A 17 31.78 -1.58 -15.67
N ARG A 18 31.29 -2.54 -14.88
CA ARG A 18 30.90 -3.90 -15.31
C ARG A 18 29.39 -4.16 -15.19
N GLY A 19 28.57 -3.11 -15.04
CA GLY A 19 27.11 -3.18 -15.03
C GLY A 19 26.44 -2.75 -13.73
N VAL A 20 25.14 -2.45 -13.84
CA VAL A 20 24.23 -2.00 -12.76
C VAL A 20 23.57 -3.21 -12.11
N ARG A 21 23.53 -3.26 -10.77
CA ARG A 21 22.80 -4.28 -10.01
C ARG A 21 21.80 -3.63 -9.06
N THR A 22 20.57 -4.17 -9.05
CA THR A 22 19.48 -3.81 -8.13
C THR A 22 19.14 -5.05 -7.29
N SER A 23 18.96 -4.88 -5.98
CA SER A 23 18.53 -5.97 -5.08
C SER A 23 17.41 -5.48 -4.16
N ILE A 24 16.36 -6.28 -4.00
CA ILE A 24 15.18 -6.02 -3.15
C ILE A 24 14.87 -7.27 -2.29
N GLY A 25 14.71 -7.09 -0.97
CA GLY A 25 13.99 -8.02 -0.04
C GLY A 25 14.80 -8.79 1.02
N PRO A 26 14.24 -9.10 2.23
CA PRO A 26 14.79 -10.11 3.14
C PRO A 26 13.96 -11.43 3.21
N ARG A 27 14.71 -12.54 3.28
CA ARG A 27 14.36 -13.94 3.64
C ARG A 27 13.36 -14.71 2.74
N ALA A 28 13.92 -15.31 1.68
CA ALA A 28 13.79 -16.73 1.27
C ALA A 28 13.56 -16.97 -0.24
N ALA A 29 14.45 -16.47 -1.10
CA ALA A 29 14.82 -17.12 -2.37
C ALA A 29 15.92 -16.29 -3.05
N ARG A 30 17.08 -16.89 -3.32
CA ARG A 30 18.17 -16.25 -4.06
C ARG A 30 18.15 -16.76 -5.49
N VAL A 31 18.27 -15.86 -6.47
CA VAL A 31 18.58 -16.23 -7.87
C VAL A 31 19.95 -15.66 -8.22
N HIS A 32 20.85 -16.53 -8.67
CA HIS A 32 22.18 -16.17 -9.16
C HIS A 32 22.20 -16.21 -10.70
N ILE A 33 22.67 -15.16 -11.36
CA ILE A 33 22.99 -15.18 -12.79
C ILE A 33 24.41 -14.65 -13.00
N GLY A 34 25.31 -15.53 -13.45
CA GLY A 34 26.63 -15.18 -13.96
C GLY A 34 27.64 -16.35 -14.03
N GLY A 35 28.11 -16.67 -15.24
CA GLY A 35 29.47 -17.16 -15.52
C GLY A 35 29.90 -18.56 -15.04
N GLY A 36 29.02 -19.56 -14.99
CA GLY A 36 29.33 -20.93 -14.58
C GLY A 36 28.06 -21.71 -14.24
N ARG A 37 28.10 -23.06 -14.34
CA ARG A 37 26.93 -23.96 -14.34
C ARG A 37 25.90 -23.67 -13.22
N THR A 38 24.63 -23.58 -13.63
CA THR A 38 23.44 -23.30 -12.81
C THR A 38 22.88 -24.56 -12.15
N GLY A 39 22.52 -24.50 -10.86
CA GLY A 39 21.77 -25.54 -10.14
C GLY A 39 20.83 -24.91 -9.12
N ILE A 40 19.66 -25.52 -8.91
CA ILE A 40 18.62 -25.05 -7.97
C ILE A 40 18.26 -26.21 -7.04
N SER A 41 18.20 -25.95 -5.73
CA SER A 41 17.45 -26.75 -4.77
C SER A 41 16.59 -25.82 -3.91
N THR A 42 15.31 -26.15 -3.76
CA THR A 42 14.47 -25.65 -2.67
C THR A 42 13.38 -26.68 -2.40
N GLY A 43 13.25 -27.12 -1.15
CA GLY A 43 12.18 -28.00 -0.72
C GLY A 43 11.58 -27.50 0.59
N VAL A 44 10.24 -27.40 0.65
CA VAL A 44 9.38 -27.43 1.84
C VAL A 44 8.01 -28.01 1.39
N GLY A 45 7.67 -29.27 1.74
CA GLY A 45 6.39 -29.96 1.44
C GLY A 45 6.49 -31.24 0.56
N PRO A 46 5.56 -32.24 0.64
CA PRO A 46 5.87 -33.68 0.69
C PRO A 46 6.23 -34.39 -0.63
N VAL A 47 6.60 -33.68 -1.69
CA VAL A 47 7.08 -34.32 -2.92
C VAL A 47 8.33 -33.60 -3.44
N GLY A 48 9.50 -34.16 -3.11
CA GLY A 48 10.78 -33.72 -3.62
C GLY A 48 11.20 -34.57 -4.82
N PHE A 49 11.53 -33.94 -5.94
CA PHE A 49 12.18 -34.61 -7.06
C PHE A 49 13.67 -34.28 -7.07
N TYR A 50 14.49 -35.29 -6.79
CA TYR A 50 15.93 -35.29 -7.00
C TYR A 50 16.22 -35.92 -8.36
N THR A 51 17.03 -35.26 -9.18
CA THR A 51 17.71 -35.94 -10.29
C THR A 51 19.21 -35.68 -10.20
N SER A 52 19.96 -36.74 -9.94
CA SER A 52 21.42 -36.77 -10.02
C SER A 52 21.86 -36.64 -11.48
N LEU A 53 22.84 -35.78 -11.72
CA LEU A 53 23.67 -35.87 -12.93
C LEU A 53 24.67 -37.02 -12.73
N GLY A 54 24.22 -38.24 -13.01
CA GLY A 54 25.09 -39.40 -13.13
C GLY A 54 26.01 -39.26 -14.34
N ALA A 55 27.28 -38.94 -14.10
CA ALA A 55 28.35 -39.12 -15.08
C ALA A 55 28.70 -40.61 -15.17
N GLY A 56 27.94 -41.35 -15.98
CA GLY A 56 28.27 -42.72 -16.38
C GLY A 56 29.34 -42.69 -17.47
N ARG A 57 30.58 -43.01 -17.09
CA ARG A 57 31.72 -43.20 -18.01
C ARG A 57 31.52 -44.53 -18.75
N GLY A 58 30.68 -44.52 -19.78
CA GLY A 58 30.39 -45.67 -20.66
C GLY A 58 31.25 -45.63 -21.92
N ARG A 59 32.17 -46.59 -22.06
CA ARG A 59 33.06 -46.79 -23.20
C ARG A 59 32.36 -47.69 -24.23
N SER A 60 31.84 -47.14 -25.32
CA SER A 60 31.59 -47.84 -26.58
C SER A 60 31.49 -46.78 -27.69
N GLY A 61 32.19 -46.91 -28.80
CA GLY A 61 31.83 -47.81 -29.88
C GLY A 61 31.33 -46.96 -31.04
N SER A 62 32.26 -46.56 -31.92
CA SER A 62 32.00 -45.85 -33.17
C SER A 62 30.94 -46.56 -34.01
N ARG A 63 29.84 -45.85 -34.37
CA ARG A 63 29.05 -45.96 -35.62
C ARG A 63 27.75 -45.12 -35.52
N GLY A 64 27.54 -44.19 -36.47
CA GLY A 64 26.21 -43.63 -36.77
C GLY A 64 26.04 -42.12 -36.62
N GLY A 65 26.70 -41.32 -37.46
CA GLY A 65 26.46 -39.88 -37.58
C GLY A 65 25.18 -39.57 -38.36
N ASN A 66 24.03 -39.47 -37.67
CA ASN A 66 22.87 -38.63 -38.07
C ASN A 66 21.75 -38.55 -37.00
N SER A 67 21.82 -39.32 -35.91
CA SER A 67 20.74 -39.41 -34.89
C SER A 67 20.82 -38.33 -33.79
N GLY A 68 21.98 -37.70 -33.60
CA GLY A 68 22.20 -36.71 -32.54
C GLY A 68 21.48 -35.37 -32.79
N GLN A 69 21.37 -34.92 -34.04
CA GLN A 69 20.67 -33.67 -34.38
C GLN A 69 19.16 -33.78 -34.18
N ALA A 70 18.54 -34.91 -34.54
CA ALA A 70 17.11 -35.14 -34.36
C ALA A 70 16.70 -35.36 -32.88
N ALA A 71 17.57 -35.95 -32.07
CA ALA A 71 17.37 -36.04 -30.62
C ALA A 71 17.49 -34.67 -29.95
N TYR A 72 18.48 -33.88 -30.35
CA TYR A 72 18.67 -32.51 -29.88
C TYR A 72 17.50 -31.58 -30.25
N GLN A 73 17.03 -31.63 -31.50
CA GLN A 73 15.87 -30.84 -31.94
C GLN A 73 14.58 -31.20 -31.18
N ARG A 74 14.35 -32.48 -30.88
CA ARG A 74 13.21 -32.91 -30.04
C ARG A 74 13.33 -32.42 -28.60
N GLN A 75 14.54 -32.41 -28.04
CA GLN A 75 14.79 -31.89 -26.71
C GLN A 75 14.54 -30.37 -26.63
N VAL A 76 15.01 -29.61 -27.62
CA VAL A 76 14.75 -28.17 -27.72
C VAL A 76 13.25 -27.88 -27.88
N ALA A 77 12.54 -28.61 -28.76
CA ALA A 77 11.10 -28.45 -28.94
C ALA A 77 10.29 -28.80 -27.67
N ALA A 78 10.69 -29.83 -26.93
CA ALA A 78 10.08 -30.17 -25.64
C ALA A 78 10.33 -29.07 -24.59
N GLN A 79 11.55 -28.53 -24.54
CA GLN A 79 11.89 -27.43 -23.64
C GLN A 79 11.13 -26.14 -23.97
N GLN A 80 10.95 -25.82 -25.25
CA GLN A 80 10.14 -24.69 -25.71
C GLN A 80 8.67 -24.85 -25.36
N ARG A 81 8.10 -26.06 -25.50
CA ARG A 81 6.71 -26.35 -25.10
C ARG A 81 6.52 -26.21 -23.59
N TYR A 82 7.49 -26.67 -22.80
CA TYR A 82 7.46 -26.51 -21.35
C TYR A 82 7.51 -25.03 -20.95
N ALA A 83 8.40 -24.25 -21.56
CA ALA A 83 8.46 -22.80 -21.34
C ALA A 83 7.14 -22.10 -21.69
N ALA A 84 6.57 -22.37 -22.86
CA ALA A 84 5.29 -21.79 -23.27
C ALA A 84 4.12 -22.20 -22.34
N GLN A 85 4.13 -23.42 -21.80
CA GLN A 85 3.15 -23.84 -20.80
C GLN A 85 3.33 -23.13 -19.46
N ALA A 86 4.58 -22.96 -19.01
CA ALA A 86 4.91 -22.22 -17.80
C ALA A 86 4.48 -20.74 -17.93
N ASP A 87 4.78 -20.10 -19.06
CA ASP A 87 4.37 -18.72 -19.35
C ASP A 87 2.84 -18.57 -19.35
N ARG A 88 2.13 -19.52 -19.96
CA ARG A 88 0.66 -19.53 -19.98
C ARG A 88 0.06 -19.72 -18.59
N ALA A 89 0.66 -20.58 -17.77
CA ALA A 89 0.24 -20.79 -16.39
C ALA A 89 0.49 -19.53 -15.54
N ALA A 90 1.65 -18.88 -15.71
CA ALA A 90 1.95 -17.63 -15.03
C ALA A 90 0.96 -16.52 -15.42
N MET A 91 0.64 -16.37 -16.71
CA MET A 91 -0.36 -15.41 -17.18
C MET A 91 -1.74 -15.69 -16.59
N ALA A 92 -2.18 -16.95 -16.56
CA ALA A 92 -3.46 -17.30 -15.94
C ALA A 92 -3.50 -16.98 -14.44
N GLN A 93 -2.39 -17.20 -13.73
CA GLN A 93 -2.28 -16.83 -12.33
C GLN A 93 -2.39 -15.31 -12.15
N GLN A 94 -1.66 -14.52 -12.95
CA GLN A 94 -1.75 -13.06 -12.92
C GLN A 94 -3.17 -12.54 -13.18
N LEU A 95 -3.88 -13.12 -14.14
CA LEU A 95 -5.27 -12.76 -14.41
C LEU A 95 -6.20 -13.15 -13.26
N THR A 96 -6.00 -14.33 -12.67
CA THR A 96 -6.77 -14.78 -11.50
C THR A 96 -6.57 -13.82 -10.33
N ASP A 97 -5.31 -13.46 -10.04
CA ASP A 97 -4.97 -12.53 -8.97
C ASP A 97 -5.57 -11.14 -9.24
N ALA A 98 -5.62 -10.68 -10.49
CA ALA A 98 -6.26 -9.41 -10.85
C ALA A 98 -7.78 -9.42 -10.59
N PHE A 99 -8.51 -10.48 -10.98
CA PHE A 99 -9.94 -10.59 -10.68
C PHE A 99 -10.20 -10.72 -9.17
N LEU A 100 -9.38 -11.49 -8.46
CA LEU A 100 -9.48 -11.60 -7.01
C LEU A 100 -9.21 -10.26 -6.33
N ARG A 101 -8.24 -9.46 -6.80
CA ARG A 101 -8.03 -8.11 -6.27
C ARG A 101 -9.30 -7.27 -6.38
N ILE A 102 -9.91 -7.21 -7.57
CA ILE A 102 -11.18 -6.48 -7.80
C ILE A 102 -12.27 -6.92 -6.82
N LEU A 103 -12.48 -8.23 -6.67
CA LEU A 103 -13.53 -8.78 -5.80
C LEU A 103 -13.25 -8.61 -4.29
N ASN A 104 -12.00 -8.32 -3.92
CA ASN A 104 -11.58 -8.19 -2.53
C ASN A 104 -11.15 -6.76 -2.15
N LEU A 105 -11.29 -5.77 -3.05
CA LEU A 105 -10.93 -4.37 -2.78
C LEU A 105 -11.52 -3.87 -1.46
N HIS A 106 -12.83 -4.05 -1.27
CA HIS A 106 -13.56 -3.59 -0.07
C HIS A 106 -13.19 -4.31 1.23
N ARG A 107 -12.32 -5.32 1.18
CA ARG A 107 -11.93 -6.15 2.34
C ARG A 107 -10.67 -5.69 3.03
N VAL A 108 -9.98 -4.68 2.50
CA VAL A 108 -8.82 -4.05 3.16
C VAL A 108 -9.22 -3.57 4.55
N ASP A 109 -8.41 -3.82 5.56
CA ASP A 109 -8.70 -3.36 6.93
C ASP A 109 -8.06 -2.01 7.21
N PHE A 110 -8.84 -1.13 7.83
CA PHE A 110 -8.42 0.24 8.15
C PHE A 110 -8.51 0.42 9.66
N PRO A 111 -7.38 0.31 10.38
CA PRO A 111 -7.39 0.47 11.83
C PRO A 111 -7.79 1.90 12.17
N SER A 112 -8.78 2.06 13.05
CA SER A 112 -9.18 3.39 13.50
C SER A 112 -8.00 4.13 14.13
N VAL A 113 -7.81 5.37 13.71
CA VAL A 113 -6.79 6.24 14.27
C VAL A 113 -7.03 6.41 15.77
N ARG A 114 -5.93 6.52 16.52
CA ARG A 114 -5.95 6.72 17.97
C ARG A 114 -5.35 8.07 18.30
N ARG A 115 -5.77 8.63 19.43
CA ARG A 115 -5.18 9.85 19.97
C ARG A 115 -3.66 9.72 20.04
N PRO A 116 -2.90 10.62 19.38
CA PRO A 116 -1.44 10.55 19.39
C PRO A 116 -0.87 10.85 20.79
N ILE A 117 0.22 10.16 21.12
CA ILE A 117 0.91 10.30 22.41
C ILE A 117 2.34 10.76 22.13
N ALA A 118 2.75 11.87 22.77
CA ALA A 118 4.09 12.39 22.66
C ALA A 118 5.11 11.37 23.23
N PRO A 119 6.15 11.00 22.47
CA PRO A 119 7.11 10.00 22.91
C PRO A 119 7.81 10.44 24.19
N GLU A 120 8.18 9.47 25.03
CA GLU A 120 8.93 9.76 26.25
C GLU A 120 10.34 10.28 25.92
N PRO A 121 10.76 11.41 26.52
CA PRO A 121 12.10 11.93 26.26
C PRO A 121 13.15 10.97 26.83
N PRO A 122 14.34 10.91 26.21
CA PRO A 122 15.45 10.13 26.77
C PRO A 122 15.89 10.72 28.10
N ALA A 123 16.18 9.85 29.08
CA ALA A 123 16.70 10.28 30.38
C ALA A 123 18.07 10.98 30.23
N PRO A 124 18.35 12.05 31.00
CA PRO A 124 19.65 12.69 31.03
C PRO A 124 20.76 11.72 31.44
N ASP A 125 21.92 11.83 30.80
CA ASP A 125 23.09 11.04 31.18
C ASP A 125 23.73 11.62 32.46
N ARG A 126 23.23 11.14 33.61
CA ARG A 126 23.76 11.50 34.93
C ARG A 126 25.26 11.23 35.04
N ALA A 127 25.79 10.18 34.40
CA ALA A 127 27.19 9.83 34.52
C ALA A 127 28.08 10.89 33.84
N ALA A 128 27.69 11.33 32.64
CA ALA A 128 28.38 12.43 31.96
C ALA A 128 28.30 13.74 32.75
N ILE A 129 27.12 14.05 33.31
CA ILE A 129 26.92 15.23 34.16
C ILE A 129 27.81 15.16 35.41
N TYR A 130 27.87 14.01 36.07
CA TYR A 130 28.73 13.79 37.23
C TYR A 130 30.22 13.98 36.90
N GLN A 131 30.70 13.43 35.78
CA GLN A 131 32.09 13.60 35.36
C GLN A 131 32.45 15.08 35.13
N HIS A 132 31.51 15.89 34.65
CA HIS A 132 31.70 17.32 34.48
C HIS A 132 31.89 18.02 35.85
N TYR A 133 30.98 17.79 36.79
CA TYR A 133 31.06 18.40 38.12
C TYR A 133 32.22 17.86 38.96
N GLU A 134 32.58 16.58 38.83
CA GLU A 134 33.72 15.98 39.53
C GLU A 134 35.03 16.67 39.13
N LYS A 135 35.23 16.93 37.83
CA LYS A 135 36.41 17.66 37.33
C LYS A 135 36.49 19.08 37.89
N GLN A 136 35.35 19.78 37.96
CA GLN A 136 35.29 21.13 38.51
C GLN A 136 35.54 21.16 40.02
N ALA A 137 34.90 20.27 40.77
CA ALA A 137 35.01 20.22 42.23
C ALA A 137 36.42 19.81 42.71
N LEU A 138 37.13 18.98 41.93
CA LEU A 138 38.50 18.57 42.25
C LEU A 138 39.57 19.56 41.77
N ALA A 139 39.21 20.60 41.01
CA ALA A 139 40.15 21.58 40.50
C ALA A 139 40.84 22.33 41.66
N GLY A 140 42.18 22.31 41.68
CA GLY A 140 42.97 22.95 42.75
C GLY A 140 43.12 22.13 44.04
N ILE A 141 42.49 20.95 44.16
CA ILE A 141 42.66 20.07 45.33
C ILE A 141 43.81 19.08 45.11
N GLY A 142 44.90 19.25 45.86
CA GLY A 142 46.06 18.36 45.83
C GLY A 142 45.71 16.90 46.12
N MET A 143 46.45 15.97 45.51
CA MET A 143 46.14 14.52 45.56
C MET A 143 46.19 13.93 46.99
N LEU A 144 46.97 14.52 47.89
CA LEU A 144 47.12 14.05 49.28
C LEU A 144 46.01 14.51 50.23
N LYS A 145 45.16 15.46 49.82
CA LYS A 145 44.05 16.01 50.62
C LYS A 145 42.81 15.12 50.56
N ARG A 146 42.91 13.88 51.10
CA ARG A 146 41.89 12.84 50.94
C ARG A 146 40.50 13.24 51.44
N ALA A 147 40.40 13.91 52.60
CA ALA A 147 39.14 14.38 53.15
C ALA A 147 38.48 15.43 52.25
N ASP A 148 39.25 16.44 51.82
CA ASP A 148 38.76 17.50 50.92
C ASP A 148 38.30 16.93 49.57
N ARG A 149 39.02 15.94 49.02
CA ARG A 149 38.62 15.26 47.78
C ARG A 149 37.33 14.45 47.95
N ALA A 150 37.15 13.79 49.09
CA ALA A 150 35.92 13.05 49.38
C ALA A 150 34.72 14.01 49.50
N ALA A 151 34.90 15.14 50.20
CA ALA A 151 33.89 16.19 50.30
C ALA A 151 33.54 16.79 48.92
N ALA A 152 34.55 17.09 48.09
CA ALA A 152 34.36 17.61 46.74
C ALA A 152 33.60 16.63 45.82
N LYS A 153 33.87 15.31 45.92
CA LYS A 153 33.12 14.30 45.16
C LYS A 153 31.67 14.17 45.64
N ALA A 154 31.42 14.24 46.94
CA ALA A 154 30.07 14.24 47.49
C ALA A 154 29.27 15.47 47.01
N GLN A 155 29.92 16.65 47.00
CA GLN A 155 29.33 17.86 46.46
C GLN A 155 29.04 17.77 44.96
N ALA A 156 29.98 17.22 44.17
CA ALA A 156 29.79 16.97 42.75
C ALA A 156 28.64 16.00 42.46
N ALA A 157 28.44 14.97 43.30
CA ALA A 157 27.30 14.08 43.20
C ALA A 157 25.97 14.82 43.41
N THR A 158 25.88 15.63 44.46
CA THR A 158 24.69 16.46 44.73
C THR A 158 24.39 17.43 43.59
N TRP A 159 25.41 18.08 43.03
CA TRP A 159 25.22 18.96 41.86
C TRP A 159 24.79 18.19 40.62
N ALA A 160 25.36 17.02 40.38
CA ALA A 160 24.97 16.18 39.26
C ALA A 160 23.52 15.69 39.37
N ASP A 161 23.06 15.33 40.57
CA ASP A 161 21.68 14.96 40.83
C ASP A 161 20.72 16.12 40.62
N ALA A 162 21.06 17.32 41.13
CA ALA A 162 20.26 18.52 40.92
C ALA A 162 20.17 18.91 39.43
N GLU A 163 21.28 18.82 38.70
CA GLU A 163 21.35 19.12 37.28
C GLU A 163 20.59 18.10 36.43
N ALA A 164 20.75 16.80 36.71
CA ALA A 164 19.99 15.74 36.03
C ALA A 164 18.49 15.89 36.28
N ALA A 165 18.08 16.21 37.52
CA ALA A 165 16.69 16.47 37.85
C ALA A 165 16.14 17.70 37.09
N ARG A 166 16.92 18.78 36.98
CA ARG A 166 16.56 19.98 36.21
C ARG A 166 16.35 19.66 34.73
N GLN A 167 17.32 18.98 34.10
CA GLN A 167 17.23 18.60 32.69
C GLN A 167 16.05 17.66 32.45
N TRP A 168 15.79 16.72 33.36
CA TRP A 168 14.63 15.84 33.26
C TRP A 168 13.31 16.60 33.35
N ALA A 169 13.18 17.53 34.31
CA ALA A 169 11.99 18.36 34.45
C ALA A 169 11.74 19.21 33.20
N GLU A 170 12.79 19.76 32.59
CA GLU A 170 12.69 20.50 31.34
C GLU A 170 12.22 19.61 30.17
N LEU A 171 12.82 18.44 30.00
CA LEU A 171 12.43 17.47 28.96
C LEU A 171 10.97 17.02 29.13
N LYS A 172 10.55 16.74 30.37
CA LYS A 172 9.14 16.42 30.69
C LYS A 172 8.21 17.60 30.41
N GLY A 173 8.64 18.82 30.71
CA GLY A 173 7.90 20.04 30.38
C GLY A 173 7.69 20.21 28.87
N ARG A 174 8.73 19.97 28.06
CA ARG A 174 8.65 19.99 26.59
C ARG A 174 7.75 18.87 26.05
N GLN A 175 7.87 17.65 26.59
CA GLN A 175 6.98 16.54 26.23
C GLN A 175 5.51 16.89 26.52
N ALA A 176 5.23 17.46 27.69
CA ALA A 176 3.87 17.87 28.06
C ALA A 176 3.32 18.98 27.15
N GLN A 177 4.16 19.94 26.76
CA GLN A 177 3.79 20.96 25.76
C GLN A 177 3.44 20.33 24.42
N TRP A 178 4.26 19.41 23.92
CA TRP A 178 3.98 18.69 22.68
C TRP A 178 2.70 17.87 22.78
N GLN A 179 2.48 17.15 23.89
CA GLN A 179 1.23 16.42 24.10
C GLN A 179 0.00 17.34 24.02
N ARG A 180 0.07 18.56 24.58
CA ARG A 180 -1.03 19.53 24.48
C ARG A 180 -1.32 19.94 23.03
N SER A 181 -0.29 20.15 22.21
CA SER A 181 -0.46 20.44 20.78
C SER A 181 -1.11 19.27 20.03
N LEU A 182 -0.68 18.04 20.34
CA LEU A 182 -1.29 16.82 19.78
C LEU A 182 -2.75 16.66 20.20
N ASP A 183 -3.07 16.99 21.45
CA ASP A 183 -4.43 16.92 21.98
C ASP A 183 -5.37 17.91 21.31
N GLN A 184 -4.89 19.11 21.04
CA GLN A 184 -5.66 20.12 20.33
C GLN A 184 -5.98 19.68 18.90
N GLN A 185 -4.99 19.15 18.17
CA GLN A 185 -5.22 18.60 16.82
C GLN A 185 -6.21 17.43 16.85
N TRP A 186 -6.08 16.55 17.85
CA TRP A 186 -7.03 15.45 18.04
C TRP A 186 -8.45 15.95 18.31
N GLN A 187 -8.62 17.00 19.12
CA GLN A 187 -9.93 17.60 19.38
C GLN A 187 -10.55 18.19 18.11
N TRP A 188 -9.77 18.86 17.27
CA TRP A 188 -10.25 19.38 15.99
C TRP A 188 -10.68 18.26 15.04
N LEU A 189 -9.88 17.20 14.94
CA LEU A 189 -10.20 16.04 14.10
C LEU A 189 -11.49 15.33 14.57
N VAL A 190 -11.64 15.08 15.87
CA VAL A 190 -12.87 14.48 16.44
C VAL A 190 -14.06 15.42 16.34
N GLY A 191 -13.82 16.74 16.44
CA GLY A 191 -14.83 17.78 16.28
C GLY A 191 -15.26 18.05 14.84
N ASN A 192 -14.70 17.33 13.86
CA ASN A 192 -14.91 17.52 12.43
C ASN A 192 -14.58 18.95 11.95
N ASP A 193 -13.53 19.56 12.49
CA ASP A 193 -12.98 20.80 11.96
C ASP A 193 -12.62 20.61 10.46
N PRO A 194 -13.23 21.38 9.53
CA PRO A 194 -13.10 21.11 8.10
C PRO A 194 -11.65 21.06 7.62
N ASP A 195 -10.83 22.06 7.97
CA ASP A 195 -9.44 22.13 7.50
C ASP A 195 -8.59 20.97 8.02
N THR A 196 -8.81 20.58 9.28
CA THR A 196 -8.11 19.44 9.88
C THR A 196 -8.53 18.13 9.23
N VAL A 197 -9.83 17.88 9.04
CA VAL A 197 -10.33 16.64 8.42
C VAL A 197 -9.88 16.54 6.96
N LEU A 198 -10.02 17.60 6.17
CA LEU A 198 -9.64 17.60 4.76
C LEU A 198 -8.15 17.30 4.57
N ARG A 199 -7.29 17.91 5.39
CA ARG A 199 -5.84 17.64 5.36
C ARG A 199 -5.52 16.19 5.74
N THR A 200 -6.12 15.67 6.81
CA THR A 200 -5.92 14.28 7.24
C THR A 200 -6.41 13.28 6.19
N LEU A 201 -7.51 13.56 5.51
CA LEU A 201 -8.02 12.70 4.42
C LEU A 201 -7.14 12.78 3.17
N ALA A 202 -6.63 13.97 2.82
CA ALA A 202 -5.70 14.12 1.70
C ALA A 202 -4.42 13.30 1.92
N GLU A 203 -3.84 13.35 3.12
CA GLU A 203 -2.69 12.52 3.49
C GLU A 203 -3.02 11.01 3.47
N ALA A 204 -4.22 10.62 3.91
CA ALA A 204 -4.63 9.22 3.91
C ALA A 204 -4.82 8.66 2.49
N PHE A 205 -5.36 9.46 1.57
CA PHE A 205 -5.70 9.01 0.22
C PHE A 205 -4.53 9.03 -0.77
N GLU A 206 -3.36 9.56 -0.39
CA GLU A 206 -2.20 9.70 -1.27
C GLU A 206 -1.74 8.35 -1.88
N ASP A 207 -1.89 7.26 -1.12
CA ASP A 207 -1.45 5.91 -1.52
C ASP A 207 -2.56 5.03 -2.11
N ASN A 208 -3.75 5.58 -2.38
CA ASN A 208 -4.89 4.79 -2.85
C ASN A 208 -4.76 4.33 -4.31
N GLU A 209 -5.25 3.11 -4.60
CA GLU A 209 -5.25 2.55 -5.97
C GLU A 209 -6.12 3.37 -6.93
N ALA A 210 -7.23 3.92 -6.45
CA ALA A 210 -8.04 4.89 -7.18
C ALA A 210 -7.85 6.28 -6.55
N PRO A 211 -7.49 7.31 -7.34
CA PRO A 211 -7.36 8.67 -6.83
C PRO A 211 -8.66 9.11 -6.17
N ALA A 212 -8.55 9.59 -4.93
CA ALA A 212 -9.69 10.06 -4.16
C ALA A 212 -9.35 11.39 -3.48
N ALA A 213 -10.35 12.26 -3.38
CA ALA A 213 -10.20 13.56 -2.73
C ALA A 213 -11.40 13.86 -1.84
N ALA A 214 -11.12 14.43 -0.67
CA ALA A 214 -12.14 15.06 0.16
C ALA A 214 -12.30 16.52 -0.28
N VAL A 215 -13.52 16.92 -0.60
CA VAL A 215 -13.82 18.25 -1.19
C VAL A 215 -14.55 19.17 -0.21
N GLY A 216 -15.10 18.62 0.87
CA GLY A 216 -15.78 19.39 1.90
C GLY A 216 -16.24 18.53 3.07
N VAL A 217 -16.46 19.17 4.21
CA VAL A 217 -17.02 18.55 5.41
C VAL A 217 -18.07 19.48 5.99
N VAL A 218 -19.28 18.96 6.21
CA VAL A 218 -20.40 19.71 6.79
C VAL A 218 -21.10 18.83 7.81
N ALA A 219 -21.24 19.34 9.05
CA ALA A 219 -21.98 18.67 10.12
C ALA A 219 -21.60 17.19 10.37
N GLY A 220 -20.32 16.83 10.19
CA GLY A 220 -19.83 15.45 10.35
C GLY A 220 -20.08 14.53 9.16
N GLU A 221 -20.56 15.07 8.04
CA GLU A 221 -20.60 14.41 6.75
C GLU A 221 -19.47 14.93 5.86
N VAL A 222 -18.72 14.01 5.25
CA VAL A 222 -17.68 14.34 4.28
C VAL A 222 -18.19 14.14 2.85
N SER A 223 -17.86 15.07 1.96
CA SER A 223 -18.02 14.92 0.51
C SER A 223 -16.71 14.42 -0.09
N LEU A 224 -16.79 13.31 -0.82
CA LEU A 224 -15.67 12.59 -1.41
C LEU A 224 -15.87 12.47 -2.92
N VAL A 225 -14.77 12.55 -3.65
CA VAL A 225 -14.72 12.26 -5.07
C VAL A 225 -13.75 11.10 -5.27
N VAL A 226 -14.16 10.11 -6.05
CA VAL A 226 -13.32 8.94 -6.41
C VAL A 226 -13.22 8.88 -7.92
N LEU A 227 -12.02 8.93 -8.45
CA LEU A 227 -11.75 8.81 -9.87
C LEU A 227 -11.45 7.36 -10.22
N VAL A 228 -12.22 6.80 -11.15
CA VAL A 228 -12.03 5.43 -11.65
C VAL A 228 -11.64 5.43 -13.13
N PRO A 229 -10.76 4.50 -13.54
CA PRO A 229 -10.45 4.35 -14.95
C PRO A 229 -11.63 3.71 -15.73
N PRO A 230 -11.65 3.81 -17.06
CA PRO A 230 -12.57 3.06 -17.90
C PRO A 230 -12.48 1.55 -17.68
N ALA A 231 -13.59 0.84 -17.91
CA ALA A 231 -13.64 -0.62 -17.78
C ALA A 231 -12.62 -1.36 -18.65
N ALA A 232 -12.15 -0.77 -19.74
CA ALA A 232 -11.09 -1.33 -20.58
C ALA A 232 -9.70 -1.34 -19.92
N HIS A 233 -9.46 -0.42 -18.98
CA HIS A 233 -8.21 -0.35 -18.23
C HIS A 233 -8.33 -1.03 -16.86
N ALA A 234 -9.52 -0.99 -16.25
CA ALA A 234 -9.76 -1.61 -14.94
C ALA A 234 -9.87 -3.14 -14.99
N ILE A 235 -10.47 -3.69 -16.07
CA ILE A 235 -10.87 -5.10 -16.12
C ILE A 235 -10.03 -5.86 -17.15
N PRO A 236 -9.38 -6.98 -16.77
CA PRO A 236 -8.65 -7.80 -17.72
C PRO A 236 -9.51 -8.28 -18.89
N GLU A 237 -8.95 -8.28 -20.11
CA GLU A 237 -9.67 -8.70 -21.32
C GLU A 237 -9.84 -10.22 -21.44
N GLN A 238 -9.03 -10.99 -20.70
CA GLN A 238 -9.02 -12.43 -20.73
C GLN A 238 -9.38 -13.02 -19.37
N MET A 239 -10.22 -14.05 -19.39
CA MET A 239 -10.59 -14.82 -18.23
C MET A 239 -9.88 -16.18 -18.24
N PRO A 240 -9.14 -16.52 -17.16
CA PRO A 240 -8.56 -17.83 -16.99
C PRO A 240 -9.66 -18.85 -16.69
N GLY A 241 -9.53 -20.04 -17.25
CA GLY A 241 -10.47 -21.14 -17.03
C GLY A 241 -9.86 -22.47 -17.42
N ARG A 242 -10.69 -23.52 -17.41
CA ARG A 242 -10.30 -24.87 -17.86
C ARG A 242 -11.20 -25.32 -19.00
N THR A 243 -10.62 -26.02 -19.96
CA THR A 243 -11.42 -26.74 -20.97
C THR A 243 -12.04 -27.99 -20.35
N ALA A 244 -13.00 -28.62 -21.05
CA ALA A 244 -13.58 -29.89 -20.61
C ALA A 244 -12.54 -31.01 -20.41
N ALA A 245 -11.40 -30.92 -21.10
CA ALA A 245 -10.27 -31.84 -20.95
C ALA A 245 -9.31 -31.47 -19.80
N GLY A 246 -9.64 -30.46 -18.99
CA GLY A 246 -8.83 -30.01 -17.84
C GLY A 246 -7.67 -29.07 -18.16
N ASN A 247 -7.40 -28.82 -19.45
CA ASN A 247 -6.32 -27.93 -19.89
C ASN A 247 -6.64 -26.46 -19.59
N LEU A 248 -5.60 -25.69 -19.27
CA LEU A 248 -5.71 -24.25 -19.03
C LEU A 248 -6.16 -23.53 -20.31
N SER A 249 -7.19 -22.70 -20.18
CA SER A 249 -7.69 -21.83 -21.25
C SER A 249 -7.68 -20.38 -20.80
N LEU A 250 -7.35 -19.49 -21.73
CA LEU A 250 -7.52 -18.05 -21.59
C LEU A 250 -8.53 -17.65 -22.66
N LYS A 251 -9.73 -17.24 -22.25
CA LYS A 251 -10.81 -16.85 -23.17
C LYS A 251 -11.07 -15.37 -23.02
N LYS A 252 -11.55 -14.72 -24.08
CA LYS A 252 -12.03 -13.34 -23.98
C LYS A 252 -13.18 -13.27 -22.97
N ILE A 253 -13.13 -12.30 -22.07
CA ILE A 253 -14.21 -12.06 -21.11
C ILE A 253 -15.50 -11.66 -21.87
N THR A 254 -16.66 -12.11 -21.38
CA THR A 254 -17.92 -11.68 -21.97
C THR A 254 -18.23 -10.23 -21.59
N GLN A 255 -19.08 -9.56 -22.37
CA GLN A 255 -19.49 -8.19 -22.08
C GLN A 255 -20.25 -8.09 -20.76
N ALA A 256 -21.08 -9.09 -20.43
CA ALA A 256 -21.83 -9.15 -19.17
C ALA A 256 -20.89 -9.31 -17.97
N ASP A 257 -19.96 -10.27 -18.03
CA ASP A 257 -18.99 -10.47 -16.94
C ASP A 257 -18.13 -9.23 -16.74
N LYS A 258 -17.67 -8.60 -17.83
CA LYS A 258 -16.89 -7.36 -17.76
C LYS A 258 -17.67 -6.24 -17.07
N ALA A 259 -18.96 -6.11 -17.36
CA ALA A 259 -19.84 -5.12 -16.72
C ALA A 259 -20.01 -5.40 -15.22
N ASP A 260 -20.16 -6.66 -14.83
CA ASP A 260 -20.33 -7.06 -13.43
C ASP A 260 -19.03 -6.87 -12.62
N PHE A 261 -17.86 -7.25 -13.17
CA PHE A 261 -16.58 -6.97 -12.52
C PHE A 261 -16.30 -5.46 -12.41
N TYR A 262 -16.66 -4.67 -13.42
CA TYR A 262 -16.51 -3.22 -13.35
C TYR A 262 -17.42 -2.59 -12.30
N LYS A 263 -18.64 -3.11 -12.14
CA LYS A 263 -19.55 -2.70 -11.07
C LYS A 263 -18.99 -3.06 -9.69
N ALA A 264 -18.49 -4.28 -9.53
CA ALA A 264 -17.84 -4.71 -8.29
C ALA A 264 -16.61 -3.85 -7.96
N PHE A 265 -15.80 -3.51 -8.98
CA PHE A 265 -14.67 -2.59 -8.85
C PHE A 265 -15.10 -1.21 -8.34
N VAL A 266 -16.09 -0.58 -8.99
CA VAL A 266 -16.60 0.74 -8.61
C VAL A 266 -17.17 0.73 -7.19
N CYS A 267 -18.02 -0.24 -6.85
CA CYS A 267 -18.57 -0.38 -5.50
C CYS A 267 -17.46 -0.67 -4.46
N GLY A 268 -16.44 -1.44 -4.85
CA GLY A 268 -15.27 -1.73 -4.04
C GLY A 268 -14.49 -0.47 -3.70
N GLN A 269 -14.16 0.36 -4.69
CA GLN A 269 -13.45 1.63 -4.49
C GLN A 269 -14.22 2.57 -3.56
N VAL A 270 -15.53 2.72 -3.77
CA VAL A 270 -16.40 3.50 -2.87
C VAL A 270 -16.29 3.02 -1.42
N LEU A 271 -16.41 1.71 -1.18
CA LEU A 271 -16.37 1.16 0.17
C LEU A 271 -14.98 1.29 0.81
N VAL A 272 -13.91 1.12 0.03
CA VAL A 272 -12.53 1.33 0.49
C VAL A 272 -12.35 2.77 0.97
N THR A 273 -12.65 3.75 0.12
CA THR A 273 -12.48 5.18 0.43
C THR A 273 -13.32 5.60 1.63
N VAL A 274 -14.58 5.14 1.72
CA VAL A 274 -15.46 5.48 2.85
C VAL A 274 -14.96 4.88 4.16
N ARG A 275 -14.51 3.62 4.15
CA ARG A 275 -14.00 2.96 5.35
C ARG A 275 -12.71 3.61 5.83
N GLU A 276 -11.81 3.95 4.91
CA GLU A 276 -10.59 4.68 5.22
C GLU A 276 -10.91 6.04 5.83
N ALA A 277 -11.80 6.83 5.19
CA ALA A 277 -12.23 8.12 5.70
C ALA A 277 -12.75 8.02 7.14
N PHE A 278 -13.59 7.02 7.40
CA PHE A 278 -14.11 6.75 8.74
C PHE A 278 -13.04 6.28 9.73
N ALA A 279 -12.01 5.57 9.27
CA ALA A 279 -10.93 5.13 10.12
C ALA A 279 -9.99 6.28 10.53
N VAL A 280 -9.68 7.20 9.60
CA VAL A 280 -8.74 8.31 9.84
C VAL A 280 -9.40 9.54 10.45
N ALA A 281 -10.69 9.77 10.21
CA ALA A 281 -11.47 10.84 10.81
C ALA A 281 -12.62 10.26 11.64
N PRO A 282 -12.39 9.93 12.93
CA PRO A 282 -13.34 9.20 13.76
C PRO A 282 -14.60 10.00 14.11
N GLY A 283 -14.56 11.33 13.99
CA GLY A 283 -15.72 12.20 14.19
C GLY A 283 -16.76 12.11 13.08
N LEU A 284 -16.38 11.65 11.87
CA LEU A 284 -17.29 11.58 10.73
C LEU A 284 -18.37 10.54 10.96
N THR A 285 -19.61 10.92 10.70
CA THR A 285 -20.80 10.06 10.85
C THR A 285 -21.36 9.60 9.51
N ALA A 286 -21.06 10.33 8.43
CA ALA A 286 -21.52 10.01 7.09
C ALA A 286 -20.50 10.43 6.02
N ALA A 287 -20.62 9.83 4.84
CA ALA A 287 -19.85 10.16 3.66
C ALA A 287 -20.76 10.17 2.43
N ARG A 288 -20.65 11.22 1.62
CA ARG A 288 -21.21 11.32 0.28
C ARG A 288 -20.09 11.13 -0.71
N VAL A 289 -20.24 10.16 -1.61
CA VAL A 289 -19.21 9.81 -2.59
C VAL A 289 -19.76 10.02 -3.98
N VAL A 290 -19.05 10.81 -4.77
CA VAL A 290 -19.27 10.94 -6.21
C VAL A 290 -18.16 10.20 -6.94
N VAL A 291 -18.54 9.21 -7.73
CA VAL A 291 -17.60 8.43 -8.55
C VAL A 291 -17.56 9.02 -9.95
N LEU A 292 -16.37 9.47 -10.34
CA LEU A 292 -16.08 10.00 -11.66
C LEU A 292 -15.31 8.98 -12.47
N ARG A 293 -15.65 8.81 -13.74
CA ARG A 293 -14.85 8.04 -14.69
C ARG A 293 -14.02 9.00 -15.53
N ASP A 294 -12.73 8.71 -15.63
CA ASP A 294 -11.85 9.38 -16.58
C ASP A 294 -12.22 8.99 -18.02
N GLU A 295 -12.68 9.95 -18.83
CA GLU A 295 -12.98 9.79 -20.25
C GLU A 295 -11.82 10.29 -21.14
N GLY A 296 -10.65 10.56 -20.54
CA GLY A 296 -9.47 11.10 -21.20
C GLY A 296 -9.54 12.61 -21.31
N ARG A 297 -9.04 13.15 -22.42
CA ARG A 297 -9.03 14.59 -22.69
C ARG A 297 -10.02 14.96 -23.79
N ASP A 298 -10.67 16.10 -23.62
CA ASP A 298 -11.49 16.71 -24.66
C ASP A 298 -10.60 17.21 -25.83
N PRO A 299 -11.18 17.64 -26.97
CA PRO A 299 -10.41 18.15 -28.10
C PRO A 299 -9.56 19.40 -27.78
N TYR A 300 -9.80 20.06 -26.65
CA TYR A 300 -9.05 21.22 -26.18
C TYR A 300 -7.95 20.83 -25.18
N GLY A 301 -7.77 19.53 -24.92
CA GLY A 301 -6.78 19.00 -24.01
C GLY A 301 -7.19 19.07 -22.53
N ARG A 302 -8.44 19.41 -22.20
CA ARG A 302 -8.91 19.45 -20.81
C ARG A 302 -9.35 18.06 -20.35
N PRO A 303 -9.14 17.67 -19.08
CA PRO A 303 -9.69 16.43 -18.54
C PRO A 303 -11.21 16.37 -18.76
N ASN A 304 -11.69 15.23 -19.24
CA ASN A 304 -13.10 14.96 -19.45
C ASN A 304 -13.51 13.82 -18.52
N VAL A 305 -14.53 14.04 -17.70
CA VAL A 305 -15.01 13.05 -16.74
C VAL A 305 -16.51 12.90 -16.81
N SER A 306 -16.99 11.70 -16.46
CA SER A 306 -18.41 11.41 -16.36
C SER A 306 -18.77 10.87 -14.98
N CYS A 307 -19.89 11.33 -14.40
CA CYS A 307 -20.37 10.82 -13.11
C CYS A 307 -21.00 9.45 -13.30
N LEU A 308 -20.45 8.40 -12.67
CA LEU A 308 -21.00 7.04 -12.74
C LEU A 308 -21.92 6.71 -11.57
N ALA A 309 -21.63 7.27 -10.40
CA ALA A 309 -22.38 7.00 -9.20
C ALA A 309 -22.33 8.19 -8.24
N ALA A 310 -23.41 8.41 -7.51
CA ALA A 310 -23.41 9.22 -6.30
C ALA A 310 -24.08 8.44 -5.19
N VAL A 311 -23.43 8.32 -4.03
CA VAL A 311 -23.93 7.52 -2.91
C VAL A 311 -23.72 8.22 -1.59
N SER A 312 -24.67 8.02 -0.67
CA SER A 312 -24.58 8.52 0.71
C SER A 312 -24.59 7.33 1.66
N ILE A 313 -23.57 7.22 2.52
CA ILE A 313 -23.39 6.10 3.46
C ILE A 313 -23.14 6.67 4.85
N THR A 314 -23.86 6.14 5.85
CA THR A 314 -23.57 6.46 7.25
C THR A 314 -22.59 5.45 7.84
N ARG A 315 -21.75 5.88 8.78
CA ARG A 315 -20.85 4.99 9.53
C ARG A 315 -21.63 3.84 10.16
N ARG A 316 -22.79 4.16 10.75
CA ARG A 316 -23.66 3.18 11.41
C ARG A 316 -24.18 2.10 10.45
N ALA A 317 -24.46 2.44 9.20
CA ALA A 317 -24.92 1.46 8.21
C ALA A 317 -23.86 0.39 7.86
N LEU A 318 -22.60 0.64 8.18
CA LEU A 318 -21.49 -0.29 7.99
C LEU A 318 -21.21 -1.16 9.23
N GLU A 319 -21.85 -0.89 10.35
CA GLU A 319 -21.72 -1.69 11.57
C GLU A 319 -22.33 -3.08 11.35
N GLY A 320 -21.57 -4.14 11.69
CA GLY A 320 -22.03 -5.52 11.56
C GLY A 320 -21.95 -6.11 10.14
N VAL A 321 -21.46 -5.36 9.15
CA VAL A 321 -21.19 -5.91 7.81
C VAL A 321 -20.19 -7.06 7.91
N ARG A 322 -20.52 -8.18 7.26
CA ARG A 322 -19.64 -9.34 7.13
C ARG A 322 -18.69 -9.16 5.95
N TRP A 323 -17.67 -8.32 6.14
CA TRP A 323 -16.73 -7.90 5.08
C TRP A 323 -16.07 -9.05 4.30
N HIS A 324 -15.81 -10.18 4.96
CA HIS A 324 -15.17 -11.34 4.34
C HIS A 324 -16.13 -12.22 3.52
N ASP A 325 -17.44 -12.11 3.76
CA ASP A 325 -18.45 -12.98 3.15
C ASP A 325 -19.28 -12.25 2.10
N ALA A 326 -19.61 -10.99 2.34
CA ALA A 326 -20.45 -10.19 1.44
C ALA A 326 -19.62 -9.57 0.31
N ASP A 327 -20.21 -9.46 -0.88
CA ASP A 327 -19.62 -8.74 -1.99
C ASP A 327 -19.88 -7.22 -1.89
N ALA A 328 -19.04 -6.44 -2.59
CA ALA A 328 -19.09 -4.98 -2.53
C ALA A 328 -20.43 -4.40 -3.04
N ILE A 329 -21.07 -5.05 -4.01
CA ILE A 329 -22.31 -4.57 -4.62
C ILE A 329 -23.45 -4.73 -3.60
N ASP A 330 -23.55 -5.89 -2.97
CA ASP A 330 -24.54 -6.19 -1.94
C ASP A 330 -24.38 -5.29 -0.72
N ILE A 331 -23.15 -5.09 -0.25
CA ILE A 331 -22.87 -4.18 0.87
C ILE A 331 -23.30 -2.76 0.52
N LEU A 332 -22.90 -2.25 -0.65
CA LEU A 332 -23.25 -0.90 -1.06
C LEU A 332 -24.77 -0.73 -1.21
N ASN A 333 -25.45 -1.74 -1.79
CA ASN A 333 -26.90 -1.72 -1.94
C ASN A 333 -27.65 -1.72 -0.61
N ALA A 334 -27.11 -2.39 0.41
CA ALA A 334 -27.72 -2.47 1.74
C ALA A 334 -27.40 -1.26 2.62
N ALA A 335 -26.18 -0.70 2.50
CA ALA A 335 -25.70 0.36 3.40
C ALA A 335 -25.95 1.78 2.87
N ALA A 336 -26.06 1.97 1.55
CA ALA A 336 -26.34 3.29 0.98
C ALA A 336 -27.81 3.68 1.21
N HIS A 337 -28.04 4.85 1.80
CA HIS A 337 -29.39 5.37 2.02
C HIS A 337 -29.86 6.26 0.87
N GLU A 338 -28.93 6.86 0.14
CA GLU A 338 -29.16 7.51 -1.16
C GLU A 338 -28.17 6.91 -2.16
N LYS A 339 -28.66 6.62 -3.37
CA LYS A 339 -27.86 6.00 -4.43
C LYS A 339 -28.40 6.36 -5.80
N LEU A 340 -27.56 7.03 -6.57
CA LEU A 340 -27.75 7.29 -7.98
C LEU A 340 -26.72 6.48 -8.76
N MET A 341 -27.18 5.49 -9.53
CA MET A 341 -26.34 4.68 -10.43
C MET A 341 -27.17 4.30 -11.65
N ALA A 342 -26.69 4.66 -12.85
CA ALA A 342 -27.36 4.33 -14.09
C ALA A 342 -26.77 3.06 -14.71
N GLN A 343 -27.63 2.19 -15.22
CA GLN A 343 -27.24 0.98 -15.96
C GLN A 343 -27.93 0.96 -17.32
N LYS A 344 -27.19 0.61 -18.37
CA LYS A 344 -27.71 0.58 -19.76
C LYS A 344 -27.52 -0.78 -20.42
N GLY A 345 -28.45 -1.10 -21.31
CA GLY A 345 -28.37 -2.28 -22.18
C GLY A 345 -28.65 -3.61 -21.47
N ARG A 346 -28.55 -4.71 -22.22
CA ARG A 346 -28.82 -6.07 -21.73
C ARG A 346 -27.77 -6.58 -20.73
N SER A 347 -26.54 -6.09 -20.86
CA SER A 347 -25.40 -6.37 -19.97
C SER A 347 -25.44 -5.56 -18.67
N LYS A 348 -26.37 -4.61 -18.52
CA LYS A 348 -26.50 -3.74 -17.34
C LYS A 348 -25.18 -3.01 -17.00
N GLU A 349 -24.53 -2.49 -18.03
CA GLU A 349 -23.29 -1.73 -17.92
C GLU A 349 -23.51 -0.41 -17.19
N LEU A 350 -22.57 -0.05 -16.31
CA LEU A 350 -22.59 1.27 -15.68
C LEU A 350 -22.44 2.36 -16.74
N SER A 351 -23.45 3.22 -16.79
CA SER A 351 -23.48 4.39 -17.67
C SER A 351 -23.41 5.67 -16.85
N PRO A 352 -22.96 6.78 -17.45
CA PRO A 352 -23.03 8.08 -16.81
C PRO A 352 -24.45 8.38 -16.32
N VAL A 353 -24.53 8.97 -15.13
CA VAL A 353 -25.76 9.49 -14.53
C VAL A 353 -26.09 10.83 -15.21
N ASP A 354 -27.38 11.03 -15.50
CA ASP A 354 -27.87 12.35 -15.93
C ASP A 354 -27.97 13.25 -14.70
N LEU A 355 -27.22 14.36 -14.73
CA LEU A 355 -27.14 15.31 -13.61
C LEU A 355 -28.08 16.51 -13.79
N SER A 356 -29.00 16.48 -14.75
CA SER A 356 -29.91 17.59 -15.02
C SER A 356 -30.77 17.97 -13.81
N ASP A 357 -31.16 16.98 -13.01
CA ASP A 357 -31.94 17.16 -11.78
C ASP A 357 -31.05 17.22 -10.51
N GLU A 358 -29.72 17.17 -10.66
CA GLU A 358 -28.73 17.07 -9.57
C GLU A 358 -27.72 18.24 -9.62
N PRO A 359 -28.16 19.48 -9.38
CA PRO A 359 -27.34 20.67 -9.57
C PRO A 359 -26.11 20.71 -8.65
N ASP A 360 -26.22 20.16 -7.44
CA ASP A 360 -25.14 20.13 -6.45
C ASP A 360 -24.01 19.18 -6.88
N ILE A 361 -24.36 18.01 -7.42
CA ILE A 361 -23.39 17.07 -7.98
C ILE A 361 -22.75 17.68 -9.23
N ALA A 362 -23.55 18.30 -10.11
CA ALA A 362 -23.02 18.98 -11.28
C ALA A 362 -22.07 20.14 -10.94
N ALA A 363 -22.35 20.88 -9.86
CA ALA A 363 -21.47 21.93 -9.35
C ALA A 363 -20.16 21.34 -8.80
N LEU A 364 -20.25 20.24 -8.04
CA LEU A 364 -19.07 19.54 -7.53
C LEU A 364 -18.16 19.07 -8.67
N VAL A 365 -18.69 18.39 -9.68
CA VAL A 365 -17.88 17.90 -10.82
C VAL A 365 -17.14 19.04 -11.53
N LYS A 366 -17.73 20.24 -11.59
CA LYS A 366 -17.08 21.43 -12.18
C LYS A 366 -16.05 22.09 -11.28
N ALA A 367 -16.19 21.95 -9.96
CA ALA A 367 -15.34 22.59 -8.96
C ALA A 367 -14.09 21.76 -8.61
N VAL A 368 -14.12 20.46 -8.87
CA VAL A 368 -12.99 19.56 -8.65
C VAL A 368 -11.86 19.91 -9.63
N ASP A 369 -10.65 20.10 -9.11
CA ASP A 369 -9.46 20.20 -9.94
C ASP A 369 -9.11 18.81 -10.51
N LEU A 370 -9.63 18.56 -11.71
CA LEU A 370 -9.44 17.30 -12.42
C LEU A 370 -7.99 17.14 -12.91
N GLU A 371 -7.21 18.22 -13.04
CA GLU A 371 -5.80 18.08 -13.41
C GLU A 371 -4.98 17.50 -12.27
N GLU A 372 -5.23 17.94 -11.03
CA GLU A 372 -4.58 17.38 -9.84
C GLU A 372 -4.99 15.91 -9.62
N LEU A 373 -6.28 15.59 -9.75
CA LEU A 373 -6.81 14.23 -9.55
C LEU A 373 -6.43 13.23 -10.67
N THR A 374 -6.14 13.69 -11.89
CA THR A 374 -5.70 12.83 -13.00
C THR A 374 -4.18 12.74 -13.15
N ALA A 375 -3.43 13.62 -12.47
CA ALA A 375 -1.96 13.61 -12.48
C ALA A 375 -1.34 12.70 -11.40
N GLY A 376 -2.13 12.30 -10.40
CA GLY A 376 -1.76 11.37 -9.33
C GLY A 376 -1.55 9.92 -9.78
#